data_AF-A0A8D5JX30-F1
#
_entry.id   AF-A0A8D5JX30-F1
#
_cell.length_a   1.000
_cell.length_b   1.000
_cell.length_c   1.000
_cell.angle_alpha   90.00
_cell.angle_beta   90.00
_cell.angle_gamma   90.00
#
_symmetry.space_group_name_H-M   'P 1'
#
loop_
_entity.id
_entity.type
_entity.pdbx_description
1 polymer ?
#
loop_
_entity_poly.entity_id
_entity_poly.type
_entity_poly.pdbx_seq_one_letter_code
_entity_poly.pdbx_strand_id
1 'polypeptide(L)'
;MSPYATASIDQWPDITNQLISDHPLHPAEILDIAQVCWESVWETQIGSGSTIINLIEISPPATVIGYFFEKLFAKELARRYPAEWRGGVTGNDKDLVCIADNQKSIEIKASGQLGLKIYGNRSYGQEAENAHLVKKDKSGYYITVNFYANVLTLVRFGWIDASDWQAQKAATGQMAGLNPNVYEYKLLPLKGRYALNAPIGLLSGIGPKLSGELQAIGIRRVIDLIQYDGEANKSLLKAQKIALTYEDLFAKEFTEAFDEPQPPPTLVADQ
;
A
#
# COMPACT_ATOMS: atom_id res chain seq x y z
N MET A 1 -22.12 -5.78 2.04
CA MET A 1 -22.83 -4.48 2.17
C MET A 1 -21.79 -3.44 2.55
N SER A 2 -21.81 -2.24 1.97
CA SER A 2 -20.79 -1.22 2.27
C SER A 2 -20.97 -0.69 3.70
N PRO A 3 -19.90 -0.63 4.53
CA PRO A 3 -19.93 0.00 5.84
C PRO A 3 -20.27 1.50 5.80
N TYR A 4 -20.11 2.14 4.63
CA TYR A 4 -20.27 3.58 4.44
C TYR A 4 -21.60 3.97 3.79
N ALA A 5 -22.44 3.00 3.41
CA ALA A 5 -23.60 3.21 2.54
C ALA A 5 -24.59 4.27 3.04
N THR A 6 -24.74 4.40 4.36
CA THR A 6 -25.68 5.32 5.01
C THR A 6 -25.01 6.49 5.72
N ALA A 7 -23.67 6.57 5.65
CA ALA A 7 -22.88 7.54 6.39
C ALA A 7 -22.48 8.71 5.50
N SER A 8 -22.53 9.93 6.04
CA SER A 8 -21.98 11.11 5.37
C SER A 8 -20.44 11.07 5.39
N ILE A 9 -19.81 11.79 4.46
CA ILE A 9 -18.34 11.71 4.22
C ILE A 9 -17.54 12.08 5.49
N ASP A 10 -18.03 13.02 6.27
CA ASP A 10 -17.44 13.45 7.55
C ASP A 10 -17.43 12.34 8.62
N GLN A 11 -18.28 11.31 8.49
CA GLN A 11 -18.32 10.15 9.38
C GLN A 11 -17.42 9.01 8.92
N TRP A 12 -16.91 9.05 7.68
CA TRP A 12 -16.10 7.96 7.12
C TRP A 12 -14.80 7.71 7.89
N PRO A 13 -14.06 8.72 8.39
CA PRO A 13 -12.85 8.48 9.19
C PRO A 13 -13.10 7.59 10.41
N ASP A 14 -14.18 7.83 11.15
CA ASP A 14 -14.51 7.06 12.35
C ASP A 14 -14.88 5.61 12.00
N ILE A 15 -15.65 5.42 10.93
CA ILE A 15 -15.97 4.08 10.40
C ILE A 15 -14.69 3.34 9.99
N THR A 16 -13.78 4.01 9.29
CA THR A 16 -12.50 3.42 8.88
C THR A 16 -11.66 3.02 10.09
N ASN A 17 -11.56 3.88 11.10
CA ASN A 17 -10.81 3.58 12.32
C ASN A 17 -11.41 2.36 13.05
N GLN A 18 -12.74 2.28 13.15
CA GLN A 18 -13.42 1.12 13.73
C GLN A 18 -13.15 -0.16 12.94
N LEU A 19 -13.28 -0.13 11.61
CA LEU A 19 -13.02 -1.28 10.75
C LEU A 19 -11.58 -1.79 10.88
N ILE A 20 -10.61 -0.88 10.98
CA ILE A 20 -9.20 -1.21 11.16
C ILE A 20 -8.95 -1.77 12.56
N SER A 21 -9.54 -1.18 13.60
CA SER A 21 -9.42 -1.66 14.98
C SER A 21 -10.04 -3.05 15.18
N ASP A 22 -11.14 -3.33 14.48
CA ASP A 22 -11.82 -4.64 14.54
C ASP A 22 -11.15 -5.70 13.65
N HIS A 23 -10.14 -5.33 12.88
CA HIS A 23 -9.48 -6.25 11.97
C HIS A 23 -8.44 -7.11 12.71
N PRO A 24 -8.38 -8.45 12.48
CA PRO A 24 -7.45 -9.32 13.20
C PRO A 24 -5.96 -9.05 12.93
N LEU A 25 -5.63 -8.41 11.80
CA LEU A 25 -4.27 -7.91 11.56
C LEU A 25 -4.12 -6.44 11.94
N HIS A 26 -3.19 -6.20 12.86
CA HIS A 26 -2.83 -4.88 13.33
C HIS A 26 -2.06 -4.08 12.25
N PRO A 27 -2.28 -2.76 12.12
CA PRO A 27 -1.58 -1.91 11.15
C PRO A 27 -0.05 -2.00 11.20
N ALA A 28 0.54 -2.11 12.40
CA ALA A 28 1.99 -2.25 12.55
C ALA A 28 2.51 -3.57 11.96
N GLU A 29 1.76 -4.67 12.13
CA GLU A 29 2.12 -5.97 11.55
C GLU A 29 2.04 -5.94 10.03
N ILE A 30 1.01 -5.29 9.47
CA ILE A 30 0.87 -5.09 8.03
C ILE A 30 2.08 -4.33 7.46
N LEU A 31 2.50 -3.26 8.15
CA LEU A 31 3.64 -2.46 7.71
C LEU A 31 4.98 -3.22 7.82
N ASP A 32 5.17 -4.00 8.89
CA ASP A 32 6.36 -4.82 9.07
C ASP A 32 6.48 -5.88 7.95
N ILE A 33 5.42 -6.66 7.71
CA ILE A 33 5.37 -7.65 6.62
C ILE A 33 5.59 -6.95 5.27
N ALA A 34 4.97 -5.79 5.04
CA ALA A 34 5.15 -5.04 3.80
C ALA A 34 6.62 -4.67 3.56
N GLN A 35 7.35 -4.21 4.56
CA GLN A 35 8.76 -3.85 4.42
C GLN A 35 9.63 -5.08 4.16
N VAL A 36 9.46 -6.15 4.96
CA VAL A 36 10.20 -7.42 4.78
C VAL A 36 9.98 -8.00 3.38
N CYS A 37 8.73 -8.05 2.94
CA CYS A 37 8.40 -8.56 1.61
C CYS A 37 8.91 -7.63 0.50
N TRP A 38 8.92 -6.32 0.71
CA TRP A 38 9.44 -5.37 -0.27
C TRP A 38 10.94 -5.55 -0.48
N GLU A 39 11.71 -5.73 0.59
CA GLU A 39 13.14 -6.07 0.51
C GLU A 39 13.34 -7.40 -0.21
N SER A 40 12.56 -8.42 0.16
CA SER A 40 12.60 -9.76 -0.47
C SER A 40 12.30 -9.74 -1.98
N VAL A 41 11.42 -8.83 -2.45
CA VAL A 41 11.18 -8.65 -3.89
C VAL A 41 12.48 -8.29 -4.61
N TRP A 42 13.25 -7.35 -4.07
CA TRP A 42 14.46 -6.86 -4.73
C TRP A 42 15.69 -7.74 -4.53
N GLU A 43 15.65 -8.65 -3.54
CA GLU A 43 16.60 -9.75 -3.36
C GLU A 43 16.28 -10.97 -4.25
N THR A 44 15.13 -10.97 -4.94
CA THR A 44 14.68 -12.12 -5.73
C THR A 44 15.63 -12.39 -6.90
N GLN A 45 16.00 -13.67 -7.03
CA GLN A 45 16.77 -14.23 -8.13
C GLN A 45 15.91 -15.13 -9.00
N ILE A 46 16.10 -15.04 -10.32
CA ILE A 46 15.39 -15.85 -11.31
C ILE A 46 16.42 -16.66 -12.10
N GLY A 47 16.15 -17.96 -12.31
CA GLY A 47 17.06 -18.87 -13.03
C GLY A 47 17.83 -19.81 -12.10
N SER A 48 18.89 -20.43 -12.62
CA SER A 48 19.70 -21.40 -11.87
C SER A 48 21.13 -21.49 -12.41
N GLY A 49 22.11 -21.68 -11.53
CA GLY A 49 23.52 -21.81 -11.95
C GLY A 49 24.03 -20.53 -12.62
N SER A 50 24.65 -20.66 -13.79
CA SER A 50 25.20 -19.51 -14.53
C SER A 50 24.15 -18.62 -15.23
N THR A 51 22.86 -18.96 -15.15
CA THR A 51 21.77 -18.18 -15.76
C THR A 51 20.95 -17.37 -14.74
N ILE A 52 21.44 -17.24 -13.50
CA ILE A 52 20.79 -16.44 -12.47
C ILE A 52 20.81 -14.96 -12.89
N ILE A 53 19.65 -14.32 -12.74
CA ILE A 53 19.45 -12.88 -12.94
C ILE A 53 18.80 -12.31 -11.69
N ASN A 54 19.29 -11.17 -11.21
CA ASN A 54 18.66 -10.47 -10.08
C ASN A 54 17.50 -9.60 -10.57
N LEU A 55 16.36 -9.62 -9.88
CA LEU A 55 15.17 -8.87 -10.30
C LEU A 55 15.44 -7.37 -10.43
N ILE A 56 16.31 -6.83 -9.57
CA ILE A 56 16.72 -5.43 -9.57
C ILE A 56 17.45 -5.01 -10.86
N GLU A 57 18.10 -5.94 -11.57
CA GLU A 57 18.89 -5.65 -12.78
C GLU A 57 18.02 -5.51 -14.03
N ILE A 58 16.82 -6.09 -14.03
CA ILE A 58 15.97 -6.17 -15.23
C ILE A 58 14.80 -5.19 -15.24
N SER A 59 14.62 -4.39 -14.18
CA SER A 59 13.61 -3.33 -14.09
C SER A 59 12.22 -3.78 -14.63
N PRO A 60 11.63 -4.83 -14.05
CA PRO A 60 10.43 -5.43 -14.61
C PRO A 60 9.21 -4.49 -14.50
N PRO A 61 8.15 -4.72 -15.30
CA PRO A 61 6.94 -3.91 -15.22
C PRO A 61 6.33 -3.88 -13.81
N ALA A 62 5.70 -2.77 -13.44
CA ALA A 62 5.12 -2.58 -12.11
C ALA A 62 4.10 -3.67 -11.71
N THR A 63 3.39 -4.24 -12.69
CA THR A 63 2.45 -5.36 -12.49
C THR A 63 3.16 -6.64 -12.05
N VAL A 64 4.36 -6.90 -12.58
CA VAL A 64 5.19 -8.04 -12.19
C VAL A 64 5.69 -7.84 -10.76
N ILE A 65 6.21 -6.65 -10.44
CA ILE A 65 6.62 -6.30 -9.06
C ILE A 65 5.47 -6.46 -8.08
N GLY A 66 4.29 -5.92 -8.42
CA GLY A 66 3.10 -6.05 -7.59
C GLY A 66 2.70 -7.50 -7.34
N TYR A 67 2.81 -8.37 -8.36
CA TYR A 67 2.52 -9.79 -8.23
C TYR A 67 3.52 -10.51 -7.33
N PHE A 68 4.83 -10.27 -7.49
CA PHE A 68 5.84 -10.83 -6.58
C PHE A 68 5.60 -10.39 -5.13
N PHE A 69 5.35 -9.09 -4.92
CA PHE A 69 5.04 -8.53 -3.62
C PHE A 69 3.82 -9.21 -2.98
N GLU A 70 2.72 -9.34 -3.72
CA GLU A 70 1.50 -10.01 -3.26
C GLU A 70 1.79 -11.46 -2.81
N LYS A 71 2.53 -12.23 -3.63
CA LYS A 71 2.84 -13.63 -3.31
C LYS A 71 3.77 -13.77 -2.11
N LEU A 72 4.76 -12.89 -1.98
CA LEU A 72 5.64 -12.86 -0.83
C LEU A 72 4.88 -12.47 0.43
N PHE A 73 4.02 -11.45 0.37
CA PHE A 73 3.17 -11.01 1.49
C PHE A 73 2.29 -12.16 1.98
N ALA A 74 1.57 -12.82 1.06
CA ALA A 74 0.70 -13.94 1.41
C ALA A 74 1.48 -15.09 2.07
N LYS A 75 2.69 -15.37 1.59
CA LYS A 75 3.53 -16.42 2.13
C LYS A 75 4.12 -16.06 3.49
N GLU A 76 4.57 -14.82 3.67
CA GLU A 76 5.11 -14.33 4.93
C GLU A 76 4.04 -14.28 6.01
N LEU A 77 2.84 -13.79 5.66
CA LEU A 77 1.70 -13.77 6.57
C LEU A 77 1.28 -15.19 7.00
N ALA A 78 1.16 -16.13 6.06
CA ALA A 78 0.86 -17.53 6.36
C ALA A 78 1.99 -18.22 7.14
N ARG A 79 3.25 -17.79 6.98
CA ARG A 79 4.38 -18.30 7.77
C ARG A 79 4.27 -17.86 9.24
N ARG A 80 3.85 -16.61 9.48
CA ARG A 80 3.68 -16.05 10.83
C ARG A 80 2.42 -16.58 11.53
N TYR A 81 1.32 -16.73 10.79
CA TYR A 81 0.01 -17.12 11.32
C TYR A 81 -0.64 -18.26 10.50
N PRO A 82 -0.04 -19.47 10.47
CA PRO A 82 -0.43 -20.54 9.55
C PRO A 82 -1.85 -21.09 9.77
N ALA A 83 -2.39 -20.97 10.99
CA ALA A 83 -3.75 -21.41 11.31
C ALA A 83 -4.81 -20.34 11.01
N GLU A 84 -4.41 -19.07 10.82
CA GLU A 84 -5.31 -17.93 10.70
C GLU A 84 -5.31 -17.36 9.28
N TRP A 85 -4.21 -17.49 8.55
CA TRP A 85 -4.02 -16.86 7.25
C TRP A 85 -3.44 -17.81 6.21
N ARG A 86 -3.93 -17.66 4.98
CA ARG A 86 -3.38 -18.30 3.78
C ARG A 86 -3.43 -17.38 2.58
N GLY A 87 -2.67 -17.69 1.54
CA GLY A 87 -2.87 -17.07 0.23
C GLY A 87 -4.17 -17.52 -0.44
N GLY A 88 -4.67 -16.70 -1.37
CA GLY A 88 -5.77 -17.08 -2.26
C GLY A 88 -5.43 -18.29 -3.14
N VAL A 89 -6.36 -19.24 -3.23
CA VAL A 89 -6.23 -20.50 -4.01
C VAL A 89 -7.19 -20.51 -5.20
N THR A 90 -8.39 -19.95 -5.03
CA THR A 90 -9.40 -19.90 -6.07
C THR A 90 -9.50 -18.51 -6.71
N GLY A 91 -10.12 -18.41 -7.89
CA GLY A 91 -10.38 -17.12 -8.53
C GLY A 91 -11.35 -16.20 -7.76
N ASN A 92 -12.03 -16.74 -6.75
CA ASN A 92 -12.97 -16.01 -5.90
C ASN A 92 -12.32 -15.53 -4.60
N ASP A 93 -11.15 -16.08 -4.25
CA ASP A 93 -10.42 -15.70 -3.04
C ASP A 93 -9.84 -14.29 -3.21
N LYS A 94 -9.82 -13.54 -2.11
CA LYS A 94 -8.94 -12.38 -1.98
C LYS A 94 -7.48 -12.84 -1.92
N ASP A 95 -6.56 -11.90 -2.06
CA ASP A 95 -5.13 -12.22 -2.15
C ASP A 95 -4.60 -12.80 -0.82
N LEU A 96 -5.08 -12.25 0.30
CA LEU A 96 -4.88 -12.77 1.66
C LEU A 96 -6.21 -13.25 2.21
N VAL A 97 -6.31 -14.52 2.60
CA VAL A 97 -7.55 -15.10 3.13
C VAL A 97 -7.43 -15.31 4.62
N CYS A 98 -8.36 -14.68 5.36
CA CYS A 98 -8.55 -14.97 6.77
C CYS A 98 -9.38 -16.25 6.91
N ILE A 99 -8.79 -17.28 7.53
CA ILE A 99 -9.38 -18.62 7.65
C ILE A 99 -10.59 -18.60 8.58
N ALA A 100 -10.52 -17.83 9.67
CA ALA A 100 -11.57 -17.73 10.67
C ALA A 100 -12.80 -16.92 10.18
N ASP A 101 -12.57 -15.86 9.40
CA ASP A 101 -13.64 -15.04 8.83
C ASP A 101 -13.25 -14.50 7.45
N ASN A 102 -13.85 -15.08 6.40
CA ASN A 102 -13.56 -14.67 5.04
C ASN A 102 -13.96 -13.21 4.72
N GLN A 103 -14.79 -12.54 5.54
CA GLN A 103 -15.11 -11.12 5.37
C GLN A 103 -13.95 -10.20 5.77
N LYS A 104 -13.00 -10.71 6.56
CA LYS A 104 -11.74 -10.03 6.93
C LYS A 104 -10.61 -10.32 5.93
N SER A 105 -10.88 -11.06 4.85
CA SER A 105 -9.89 -11.30 3.79
C SER A 105 -9.54 -10.01 3.04
N ILE A 106 -8.29 -9.88 2.60
CA ILE A 106 -7.69 -8.63 2.11
C ILE A 106 -7.24 -8.76 0.65
N GLU A 107 -7.55 -7.75 -0.15
CA GLU A 107 -6.97 -7.57 -1.49
C GLU A 107 -5.71 -6.70 -1.43
N ILE A 108 -4.69 -7.01 -2.24
CA ILE A 108 -3.50 -6.19 -2.42
C ILE A 108 -3.58 -5.44 -3.76
N LYS A 109 -3.20 -4.16 -3.74
CA LYS A 109 -3.04 -3.35 -4.96
C LYS A 109 -1.75 -2.57 -4.94
N ALA A 110 -0.94 -2.74 -5.98
CA ALA A 110 0.35 -2.07 -6.11
C ALA A 110 0.36 -1.08 -7.28
N SER A 111 1.03 0.06 -7.13
CA SER A 111 1.24 1.05 -8.20
C SER A 111 2.66 1.59 -8.21
N GLY A 112 3.35 1.42 -9.35
CA GLY A 112 4.75 1.79 -9.55
C GLY A 112 5.00 3.15 -10.20
N GLN A 113 3.99 4.02 -10.29
CA GLN A 113 4.14 5.36 -10.86
C GLN A 113 4.72 6.34 -9.83
N LEU A 114 5.40 7.39 -10.31
CA LEU A 114 5.77 8.52 -9.46
C LEU A 114 4.49 9.27 -9.04
N GLY A 115 3.95 8.92 -7.87
CA GLY A 115 2.71 9.47 -7.34
C GLY A 115 2.09 8.56 -6.27
N LEU A 116 0.99 9.01 -5.68
CA LEU A 116 0.36 8.34 -4.53
C LEU A 116 -0.99 7.67 -4.87
N LYS A 117 -1.38 7.68 -6.15
CA LYS A 117 -2.63 7.07 -6.61
C LYS A 117 -2.47 5.57 -6.85
N ILE A 118 -3.54 4.83 -6.64
CA ILE A 118 -3.67 3.40 -6.93
C ILE A 118 -4.62 3.23 -8.10
N TYR A 119 -4.35 2.23 -8.93
CA TYR A 119 -5.20 1.85 -10.05
C TYR A 119 -5.58 0.39 -9.94
N GLY A 120 -6.87 0.11 -10.11
CA GLY A 120 -7.39 -1.23 -10.29
C GLY A 120 -7.40 -1.61 -11.76
N ASN A 121 -7.59 -2.91 -12.03
CA ASN A 121 -7.85 -3.38 -13.39
C ASN A 121 -9.16 -2.78 -13.91
N ARG A 122 -9.29 -2.55 -15.22
CA ARG A 122 -10.52 -2.03 -15.85
C ARG A 122 -11.79 -2.76 -15.39
N SER A 123 -11.71 -4.07 -15.19
CA SER A 123 -12.83 -4.90 -14.73
C SER A 123 -13.43 -4.44 -13.41
N TYR A 124 -12.70 -3.68 -12.58
CA TYR A 124 -13.20 -3.16 -11.31
C TYR A 124 -14.33 -2.15 -11.48
N GLY A 125 -14.19 -1.18 -12.39
CA GLY A 125 -15.19 -0.14 -12.62
C GLY A 125 -16.30 -0.50 -13.61
N GLN A 126 -16.40 -1.76 -14.03
CA GLN A 126 -17.51 -2.26 -14.83
C GLN A 126 -18.52 -2.96 -13.93
N GLU A 127 -19.78 -2.52 -14.01
CA GLU A 127 -20.92 -3.27 -13.46
C GLU A 127 -21.08 -4.55 -14.28
N ALA A 128 -21.21 -5.70 -13.62
CA ALA A 128 -21.45 -6.94 -14.33
C ALA A 128 -22.89 -6.94 -14.86
N GLU A 129 -23.09 -7.03 -16.17
CA GLU A 129 -24.42 -7.12 -16.80
C GLU A 129 -25.22 -8.35 -16.33
N ASN A 130 -24.56 -9.32 -15.67
CA ASN A 130 -25.17 -10.50 -15.07
C ASN A 130 -24.62 -10.72 -13.65
N ALA A 131 -25.44 -10.42 -12.64
CA ALA A 131 -25.10 -10.61 -11.21
C ALA A 131 -24.68 -12.06 -10.88
N HIS A 132 -25.19 -13.04 -11.63
CA HIS A 132 -24.86 -14.46 -11.47
C HIS A 132 -23.45 -14.86 -11.97
N LEU A 133 -22.72 -13.96 -12.64
CA LEU A 133 -21.35 -14.21 -13.13
C LEU A 133 -20.27 -13.39 -12.38
N VAL A 134 -20.63 -12.71 -11.30
CA VAL A 134 -19.68 -11.95 -10.46
C VAL A 134 -18.76 -12.93 -9.74
N LYS A 135 -17.58 -13.20 -10.33
CA LYS A 135 -16.61 -14.17 -9.83
C LYS A 135 -15.94 -13.76 -8.51
N LYS A 136 -15.85 -12.47 -8.18
CA LYS A 136 -15.15 -12.00 -6.97
C LYS A 136 -15.81 -10.74 -6.43
N ASP A 137 -16.13 -10.73 -5.13
CA ASP A 137 -16.57 -9.49 -4.46
C ASP A 137 -15.41 -8.49 -4.51
N LYS A 138 -15.67 -7.29 -5.04
CA LYS A 138 -14.68 -6.22 -5.17
C LYS A 138 -14.72 -5.25 -4.00
N SER A 139 -15.69 -5.40 -3.09
CA SER A 139 -15.71 -4.67 -1.84
C SER A 139 -14.92 -5.45 -0.79
N GLY A 140 -14.33 -4.76 0.20
CA GLY A 140 -13.63 -5.43 1.30
C GLY A 140 -12.41 -4.66 1.78
N TYR A 141 -11.57 -5.33 2.56
CA TYR A 141 -10.30 -4.79 3.03
C TYR A 141 -9.25 -4.75 1.91
N TYR A 142 -8.45 -3.70 1.91
CA TYR A 142 -7.37 -3.48 0.96
C TYR A 142 -6.09 -3.08 1.66
N ILE A 143 -4.99 -3.74 1.27
CA ILE A 143 -3.64 -3.18 1.42
C ILE A 143 -3.27 -2.56 0.08
N THR A 144 -2.93 -1.27 0.11
CA THR A 144 -2.42 -0.59 -1.09
C THR A 144 -0.97 -0.20 -0.91
N VAL A 145 -0.16 -0.43 -1.94
CA VAL A 145 1.26 -0.06 -1.94
C VAL A 145 1.60 0.82 -3.15
N ASN A 146 2.21 1.96 -2.88
CA ASN A 146 2.85 2.80 -3.88
C ASN A 146 4.35 2.59 -3.82
N PHE A 147 4.98 2.58 -4.98
CA PHE A 147 6.43 2.50 -5.10
C PHE A 147 6.92 3.26 -6.32
N TYR A 148 8.21 3.56 -6.33
CA TYR A 148 8.88 4.11 -7.50
C TYR A 148 10.25 3.44 -7.65
N ALA A 149 10.50 2.83 -8.81
CA ALA A 149 11.61 1.91 -8.99
C ALA A 149 11.61 0.83 -7.89
N ASN A 150 12.67 0.75 -7.09
CA ASN A 150 12.82 -0.19 -5.98
C ASN A 150 12.44 0.38 -4.61
N VAL A 151 11.91 1.60 -4.54
CA VAL A 151 11.58 2.27 -3.27
C VAL A 151 10.09 2.16 -2.98
N LEU A 152 9.75 1.55 -1.83
CA LEU A 152 8.41 1.59 -1.26
C LEU A 152 8.13 3.03 -0.76
N THR A 153 7.07 3.66 -1.25
CA THR A 153 6.79 5.09 -0.95
C THR A 153 5.58 5.30 -0.07
N LEU A 154 4.60 4.40 -0.11
CA LEU A 154 3.41 4.49 0.74
C LEU A 154 2.71 3.14 0.88
N VAL A 155 2.30 2.79 2.09
CA VAL A 155 1.44 1.65 2.39
C VAL A 155 0.18 2.20 3.02
N ARG A 156 -0.97 1.68 2.64
CA ARG A 156 -2.26 2.01 3.28
C ARG A 156 -3.06 0.77 3.57
N PHE A 157 -3.89 0.83 4.60
CA PHE A 157 -4.86 -0.20 4.94
C PHE A 157 -6.25 0.41 5.13
N GLY A 158 -7.29 -0.30 4.73
CA GLY A 158 -8.66 0.17 4.91
C GLY A 158 -9.65 -0.60 4.07
N TRP A 159 -10.83 0.00 3.83
CA TRP A 159 -11.92 -0.64 3.08
C TRP A 159 -12.21 0.12 1.79
N ILE A 160 -12.37 -0.61 0.68
CA ILE A 160 -12.80 -0.03 -0.60
C ILE A 160 -14.06 -0.74 -1.04
N ASP A 161 -15.08 0.01 -1.45
CA ASP A 161 -16.28 -0.53 -2.04
C ASP A 161 -16.13 -0.74 -3.55
N ALA A 162 -16.84 -1.72 -4.10
CA ALA A 162 -16.88 -1.93 -5.54
C ALA A 162 -17.25 -0.64 -6.32
N SER A 163 -18.16 0.17 -5.75
CA SER A 163 -18.63 1.43 -6.33
C SER A 163 -17.62 2.59 -6.24
N ASP A 164 -16.57 2.46 -5.42
CA ASP A 164 -15.52 3.47 -5.33
C ASP A 164 -14.62 3.47 -6.57
N TRP A 165 -14.58 2.34 -7.29
CA TRP A 165 -13.79 2.16 -8.51
C TRP A 165 -14.45 2.82 -9.70
N GLN A 166 -13.79 3.85 -10.23
CA GLN A 166 -14.26 4.59 -11.40
C GLN A 166 -13.54 4.10 -12.65
N ALA A 167 -14.27 3.43 -13.55
CA ALA A 167 -13.74 3.10 -14.86
C ALA A 167 -13.42 4.37 -15.66
N GLN A 168 -12.30 4.35 -16.39
CA GLN A 168 -12.00 5.41 -17.35
C GLN A 168 -13.05 5.45 -18.47
N LYS A 169 -13.51 6.67 -18.82
CA LYS A 169 -14.50 6.90 -19.89
C LYS A 169 -13.97 6.53 -21.30
N ALA A 170 -12.65 6.50 -21.50
CA ALA A 170 -12.05 6.18 -22.79
C ALA A 170 -11.92 4.66 -22.98
N ALA A 171 -12.32 4.15 -24.16
CA ALA A 171 -12.32 2.72 -24.48
C ALA A 171 -10.92 2.06 -24.44
N THR A 172 -9.85 2.85 -24.47
CA THR A 172 -8.43 2.42 -24.42
C THR A 172 -7.85 2.38 -23.00
N GLY A 173 -8.59 2.88 -22.00
CA GLY A 173 -8.14 2.91 -20.61
C GLY A 173 -8.22 1.53 -19.94
N GLN A 174 -7.07 0.95 -19.58
CA GLN A 174 -6.99 -0.35 -18.90
C GLN A 174 -7.18 -0.27 -17.37
N MET A 175 -7.49 0.92 -16.83
CA MET A 175 -7.41 1.19 -15.40
C MET A 175 -8.70 1.77 -14.82
N ALA A 176 -9.00 1.40 -13.57
CA ALA A 176 -10.00 2.06 -12.73
C ALA A 176 -9.32 2.88 -11.63
N GLY A 177 -9.73 4.13 -11.47
CA GLY A 177 -9.23 5.02 -10.41
C GLY A 177 -10.14 5.04 -9.19
N LEU A 178 -9.70 5.72 -8.13
CA LEU A 178 -10.49 5.97 -6.92
C LEU A 178 -10.74 7.47 -6.77
N ASN A 179 -11.88 7.81 -6.17
CA ASN A 179 -12.20 9.18 -5.78
C ASN A 179 -11.22 9.67 -4.69
N PRO A 180 -10.79 10.96 -4.69
CA PRO A 180 -9.99 11.56 -3.62
C PRO A 180 -10.47 11.22 -2.20
N ASN A 181 -11.78 11.23 -1.95
CA ASN A 181 -12.36 10.96 -0.63
C ASN A 181 -12.04 9.55 -0.12
N VAL A 182 -11.81 8.57 -1.00
CA VAL A 182 -11.42 7.21 -0.61
C VAL A 182 -10.02 7.22 -0.01
N TYR A 183 -9.09 7.95 -0.64
CA TYR A 183 -7.73 8.09 -0.12
C TYR A 183 -7.68 8.88 1.18
N GLU A 184 -8.55 9.88 1.32
CA GLU A 184 -8.55 10.75 2.49
C GLU A 184 -9.22 10.11 3.70
N TYR A 185 -10.31 9.37 3.50
CA TYR A 185 -11.16 8.94 4.60
C TYR A 185 -11.32 7.43 4.75
N LYS A 186 -11.08 6.63 3.70
CA LYS A 186 -11.27 5.16 3.73
C LYS A 186 -9.98 4.35 3.81
N LEU A 187 -8.83 4.97 3.53
CA LEU A 187 -7.53 4.32 3.50
C LEU A 187 -6.56 4.99 4.47
N LEU A 188 -6.26 4.32 5.58
CA LEU A 188 -5.30 4.78 6.57
C LEU A 188 -3.86 4.63 6.05
N PRO A 189 -3.08 5.72 5.94
CA PRO A 189 -1.64 5.64 5.69
C PRO A 189 -0.93 4.96 6.85
N LEU A 190 -0.16 3.91 6.57
CA LEU A 190 0.68 3.25 7.56
C LEU A 190 2.01 4.00 7.64
N LYS A 191 2.19 4.80 8.69
CA LYS A 191 3.33 5.70 8.83
C LYS A 191 4.59 4.94 9.28
N GLY A 192 5.74 5.37 8.78
CA GLY A 192 7.04 4.86 9.20
C GLY A 192 8.20 5.49 8.45
N ARG A 193 9.40 5.38 9.01
CA ARG A 193 10.62 6.01 8.47
C ARG A 193 10.94 5.59 7.03
N TYR A 194 10.44 4.44 6.56
CA TYR A 194 10.59 3.99 5.18
C TYR A 194 10.14 5.05 4.15
N ALA A 195 9.12 5.85 4.48
CA ALA A 195 8.60 6.90 3.61
C ALA A 195 9.65 7.96 3.28
N LEU A 196 10.64 8.18 4.15
CA LEU A 196 11.72 9.16 3.92
C LEU A 196 12.70 8.75 2.82
N ASN A 197 12.67 7.48 2.41
CA ASN A 197 13.43 7.02 1.24
C ASN A 197 12.77 7.41 -0.10
N ALA A 198 11.53 7.90 -0.08
CA ALA A 198 10.83 8.31 -1.29
C ALA A 198 11.63 9.35 -2.10
N PRO A 199 11.52 9.33 -3.44
CA PRO A 199 12.18 10.33 -4.28
C PRO A 199 11.58 11.73 -4.03
N ILE A 200 12.42 12.76 -4.01
CA ILE A 200 11.96 14.16 -3.78
C ILE A 200 10.92 14.64 -4.80
N GLY A 201 10.92 14.08 -6.01
CA GLY A 201 9.92 14.38 -7.04
C GLY A 201 8.50 13.91 -6.69
N LEU A 202 8.34 13.11 -5.63
CA LEU A 202 7.04 12.74 -5.08
C LEU A 202 6.40 13.89 -4.28
N LEU A 203 7.21 14.80 -3.74
CA LEU A 203 6.75 15.85 -2.83
C LEU A 203 5.93 16.91 -3.57
N SER A 204 4.69 17.13 -3.11
CA SER A 204 3.85 18.19 -3.65
C SER A 204 4.52 19.55 -3.47
N GLY A 205 4.74 20.26 -4.58
CA GLY A 205 5.45 21.53 -4.61
C GLY A 205 6.91 21.43 -5.06
N ILE A 206 7.46 20.22 -5.27
CA ILE A 206 8.74 19.99 -5.95
C ILE A 206 8.46 19.54 -7.39
N GLY A 207 8.49 20.48 -8.32
CA GLY A 207 8.31 20.19 -9.75
C GLY A 207 9.55 19.58 -10.40
N PRO A 208 9.46 19.09 -11.66
CA PRO A 208 10.54 18.40 -12.36
C PRO A 208 11.85 19.20 -12.43
N LYS A 209 11.76 20.52 -12.65
CA LYS A 209 12.93 21.41 -12.70
C LYS A 209 13.68 21.42 -11.37
N LEU A 210 12.99 21.73 -10.27
CA LEU A 210 13.60 21.78 -8.94
C LEU A 210 14.11 20.39 -8.52
N SER A 211 13.37 19.32 -8.84
CA SER A 211 13.83 17.95 -8.62
C SER A 211 15.16 17.68 -9.35
N GLY A 212 15.31 18.12 -10.60
CA GLY A 212 16.55 17.97 -11.36
C GLY A 212 17.72 18.76 -10.76
N GLU A 213 17.46 19.99 -10.34
CA GLU A 213 18.47 20.84 -9.66
C GLU A 213 18.96 20.21 -8.36
N LEU A 214 18.05 19.68 -7.53
CA LEU A 214 18.37 18.99 -6.28
C LEU A 214 19.14 17.68 -6.53
N GLN A 215 18.73 16.89 -7.53
CA GLN A 215 19.43 15.65 -7.87
C GLN A 215 20.86 15.90 -8.37
N ALA A 216 21.10 17.02 -9.07
CA ALA A 216 22.44 17.39 -9.55
C ALA A 216 23.42 17.68 -8.41
N ILE A 217 22.93 18.06 -7.23
CA ILE A 217 23.73 18.25 -6.00
C ILE A 217 23.67 17.06 -5.05
N GLY A 218 23.19 15.90 -5.51
CA GLY A 218 23.16 14.66 -4.73
C GLY A 218 21.92 14.45 -3.86
N ILE A 219 20.97 15.41 -3.82
CA ILE A 219 19.73 15.29 -3.06
C ILE A 219 18.70 14.53 -3.92
N ARG A 220 18.44 13.25 -3.58
CA ARG A 220 17.54 12.40 -4.38
C ARG A 220 16.31 11.96 -3.61
N ARG A 221 16.43 11.79 -2.30
CA ARG A 221 15.39 11.30 -1.40
C ARG A 221 14.93 12.39 -0.44
N VAL A 222 13.76 12.20 0.15
CA VAL A 222 13.24 13.11 1.19
C VAL A 222 14.23 13.24 2.34
N ILE A 223 14.83 12.13 2.80
CA ILE A 223 15.81 12.16 3.89
C ILE A 223 17.06 12.99 3.54
N ASP A 224 17.54 12.90 2.29
CA ASP A 224 18.71 13.67 1.84
C ASP A 224 18.41 15.16 1.92
N LEU A 225 17.18 15.56 1.58
CA LEU A 225 16.74 16.96 1.61
C LEU A 225 16.60 17.48 3.06
N ILE A 226 16.06 16.66 3.97
CA ILE A 226 15.95 16.99 5.39
C ILE A 226 17.32 17.18 6.03
N GLN A 227 18.26 16.28 5.72
CA GLN A 227 19.60 16.27 6.30
C GLN A 227 20.60 17.22 5.61
N TYR A 228 20.19 17.87 4.52
CA TYR A 228 21.08 18.76 3.78
C TYR A 228 21.46 19.99 4.60
N ASP A 229 22.76 20.19 4.80
CA ASP A 229 23.38 21.23 5.62
C ASP A 229 24.25 22.21 4.81
N GLY A 230 24.29 22.07 3.48
CA GLY A 230 25.01 22.98 2.59
C GLY A 230 24.34 24.34 2.39
N GLU A 231 24.90 25.18 1.52
CA GLU A 231 24.39 26.53 1.27
C GLU A 231 22.95 26.51 0.72
N ALA A 232 22.01 26.98 1.53
CA ALA A 232 20.59 26.99 1.19
C ALA A 232 20.18 28.31 0.53
N ASN A 233 19.69 28.23 -0.71
CA ASN A 233 18.94 29.31 -1.33
C ASN A 233 17.45 29.24 -0.94
N LYS A 234 16.68 30.27 -1.31
CA LYS A 234 15.24 30.36 -1.00
C LYS A 234 14.43 29.15 -1.48
N SER A 235 14.76 28.59 -2.65
CA SER A 235 14.08 27.42 -3.21
C SER A 235 14.37 26.16 -2.40
N LEU A 236 15.62 25.99 -1.95
CA LEU A 236 16.03 24.86 -1.12
C LEU A 236 15.38 24.92 0.26
N LEU A 237 15.36 26.08 0.92
CA LEU A 237 14.66 26.27 2.20
C LEU A 237 13.17 25.92 2.09
N LYS A 238 12.53 26.31 0.98
CA LYS A 238 11.13 25.94 0.70
C LYS A 238 10.99 24.42 0.52
N ALA A 239 11.89 23.79 -0.21
CA ALA A 239 11.88 22.35 -0.43
C ALA A 239 12.08 21.57 0.89
N GLN A 240 13.00 22.01 1.76
CA GLN A 240 13.21 21.46 3.09
C GLN A 240 11.95 21.57 3.95
N LYS A 241 11.26 22.72 3.93
CA LYS A 241 9.98 22.86 4.65
C LYS A 241 8.93 21.86 4.16
N ILE A 242 8.85 21.62 2.84
CA ILE A 242 7.95 20.62 2.25
C ILE A 242 8.34 19.21 2.73
N ALA A 243 9.64 18.89 2.76
CA ALA A 243 10.14 17.60 3.22
C ALA A 243 9.83 17.35 4.70
N LEU A 244 9.97 18.37 5.56
CA LEU A 244 9.61 18.29 6.98
C LEU A 244 8.10 18.08 7.17
N THR A 245 7.25 18.78 6.40
CA THR A 245 5.79 18.50 6.42
C THR A 245 5.48 17.07 5.98
N TYR A 246 6.22 16.53 5.00
CA TYR A 246 6.05 15.14 4.58
C TYR A 246 6.47 14.14 5.67
N GLU A 247 7.59 14.39 6.35
CA GLU A 247 8.04 13.60 7.50
C GLU A 247 6.97 13.56 8.60
N ASP A 248 6.38 14.71 8.95
CA ASP A 248 5.31 14.81 9.94
C ASP A 248 4.08 13.96 9.57
N LEU A 249 3.75 13.92 8.28
CA LEU A 249 2.57 13.21 7.78
C LEU A 249 2.78 11.69 7.68
N PHE A 250 3.96 11.24 7.25
CA PHE A 250 4.17 9.86 6.82
C PHE A 250 5.27 9.09 7.56
N ALA A 251 6.18 9.76 8.27
CA ALA A 251 7.35 9.11 8.84
C ALA A 251 7.37 9.08 10.37
N LYS A 252 6.55 9.90 11.05
CA LYS A 252 6.33 9.78 12.48
C LYS A 252 5.60 8.47 12.78
N GLU A 253 6.22 7.62 13.59
CA GLU A 253 5.67 6.33 14.02
C GLU A 253 4.28 6.52 14.67
N PHE A 254 3.46 5.46 14.62
CA PHE A 254 2.21 5.41 15.36
C PHE A 254 2.50 5.65 16.84
N THR A 255 2.11 6.81 17.34
CA THR A 255 2.13 7.12 18.77
C THR A 255 0.82 6.58 19.35
N GLU A 256 0.88 5.37 19.91
CA GLU A 256 0.01 4.87 20.99
C GLU A 256 -1.52 5.06 20.84
N ALA A 257 -2.08 5.09 19.62
CA ALA A 257 -3.53 5.23 19.41
C ALA A 257 -4.26 3.89 19.17
N PHE A 258 -3.51 2.78 19.11
CA PHE A 258 -4.04 1.43 19.03
C PHE A 258 -3.31 0.63 20.12
N ASP A 259 -3.99 0.42 21.24
CA ASP A 259 -3.44 -0.24 22.43
C ASP A 259 -2.80 -1.60 22.10
N GLU A 260 -1.83 -1.97 22.94
CA GLU A 260 -0.91 -3.10 22.82
C GLU A 260 -1.50 -4.37 22.18
N PRO A 261 -0.72 -5.08 21.34
CA PRO A 261 -1.12 -6.37 20.80
C PRO A 261 -1.49 -7.30 21.95
N GLN A 262 -2.76 -7.73 21.97
CA GLN A 262 -3.20 -8.74 22.92
C GLN A 262 -2.31 -9.98 22.75
N PRO A 263 -1.74 -10.52 23.85
CA PRO A 263 -0.94 -11.72 23.75
C PRO A 263 -1.77 -12.85 23.12
N PRO A 264 -1.16 -13.73 22.30
CA PRO A 264 -1.88 -14.80 21.65
C PRO A 264 -2.66 -15.62 22.68
N PRO A 265 -3.90 -16.06 22.37
CA PRO A 265 -4.71 -16.82 23.31
C PRO A 265 -3.94 -18.07 23.74
N THR A 266 -3.69 -18.17 25.05
CA THR A 266 -3.01 -19.32 25.63
C THR A 266 -3.91 -20.53 25.40
N LEU A 267 -3.45 -21.49 24.62
CA LEU A 267 -4.12 -22.79 24.48
C LEU A 267 -4.21 -23.41 25.87
N VAL A 268 -5.41 -23.38 26.44
CA VAL A 268 -5.74 -24.19 27.61
C VAL A 268 -5.69 -25.64 27.13
N ALA A 269 -4.64 -26.35 27.53
CA ALA A 269 -4.59 -27.78 27.36
C ALA A 269 -5.67 -28.38 28.27
N ASP A 270 -6.72 -28.93 27.66
CA ASP A 270 -7.69 -29.76 28.37
C ASP A 270 -6.95 -30.92 29.05
N GLN A 271 -7.08 -30.99 30.39
CA GLN A 271 -6.86 -32.19 31.21
C GLN A 271 -8.20 -32.63 31.77
#